data_AF-A0A963YNT1-F1
#
_entry.id   AF-A0A963YNT1-F1
#
_cell.length_a   1.000
_cell.length_b   1.000
_cell.length_c   1.000
_cell.angle_alpha   90.00
_cell.angle_beta   90.00
_cell.angle_gamma   90.00
#
_symmetry.space_group_name_H-M   'P 1'
#
loop_
_entity.id
_entity.type
_entity.pdbx_description
1 polymer ?
#
loop_
_entity_poly.entity_id
_entity_poly.type
_entity_poly.pdbx_seq_one_letter_code
_entity_poly.pdbx_strand_id
1 'polypeptide(L)' 'MEQAYRARMIRVTRTKLGLSQPEFAARFKMPVGTLRDWEQARVMPPDFAIAYLRVIARHPDMVEEVLARATV' A
#
# COMPACT_ATOMS: atom_id res chain seq x y z
N MET A 1 -17.86 5.69 -7.75
CA MET A 1 -16.67 6.34 -8.36
C MET A 1 -15.47 6.37 -7.42
N GLU A 2 -15.65 6.73 -6.15
CA GLU A 2 -14.56 6.84 -5.17
C GLU A 2 -13.78 5.54 -4.96
N GLN A 3 -14.46 4.40 -4.85
CA GLN A 3 -13.80 3.11 -4.62
C GLN A 3 -12.84 2.73 -5.75
N ALA A 4 -13.28 2.88 -7.01
CA ALA A 4 -12.46 2.60 -8.18
C ALA A 4 -11.24 3.54 -8.27
N TYR A 5 -11.41 4.82 -7.89
CA TYR A 5 -10.31 5.76 -7.81
C TYR A 5 -9.29 5.35 -6.74
N ARG A 6 -9.75 5.00 -5.53
CA ARG A 6 -8.87 4.51 -4.46
C ARG A 6 -8.15 3.24 -4.90
N ALA A 7 -8.85 2.24 -5.43
CA ALA A 7 -8.25 1.01 -5.94
C ALA A 7 -7.15 1.26 -6.99
N ARG A 8 -7.40 2.15 -7.94
CA ARG A 8 -6.41 2.58 -8.94
C ARG A 8 -5.20 3.25 -8.30
N MET A 9 -5.41 4.15 -7.34
CA MET A 9 -4.32 4.84 -6.64
C MET A 9 -3.39 3.84 -5.94
N ILE A 10 -3.96 2.87 -5.22
CA ILE A 10 -3.21 1.82 -4.51
C ILE A 10 -2.36 1.02 -5.50
N ARG A 11 -2.98 0.56 -6.60
CA ARG A 11 -2.28 -0.20 -7.64
C ARG A 11 -1.14 0.60 -8.26
N VAL A 12 -1.38 1.88 -8.57
CA VAL A 12 -0.38 2.77 -9.17
C VAL A 12 0.79 2.99 -8.23
N THR A 13 0.54 3.22 -6.93
CA THR A 13 1.59 3.37 -5.91
C THR A 13 2.51 2.16 -5.91
N ARG A 14 1.94 0.95 -5.87
CA ARG A 14 2.73 -0.28 -5.92
C ARG A 14 3.52 -0.42 -7.23
N THR A 15 2.87 -0.24 -8.38
CA THR A 15 3.52 -0.46 -9.68
C THR A 15 4.61 0.57 -9.96
N LYS A 16 4.49 1.80 -9.45
CA LYS A 16 5.55 2.83 -9.57
C LYS A 16 6.82 2.47 -8.83
N LEU A 17 6.71 1.66 -7.77
CA LEU A 17 7.86 1.11 -7.04
C LEU A 17 8.42 -0.16 -7.69
N GLY A 18 7.82 -0.65 -8.78
CA GLY A 18 8.27 -1.86 -9.48
C GLY A 18 8.00 -3.16 -8.71
N LEU A 19 7.14 -3.14 -7.69
CA LEU A 19 6.93 -4.27 -6.79
C LEU A 19 5.71 -5.11 -7.19
N SER A 20 5.81 -6.42 -7.05
CA SER A 20 4.67 -7.34 -7.04
C SER A 20 3.80 -7.14 -5.79
N GLN A 21 2.58 -7.69 -5.77
CA GLN A 21 1.71 -7.62 -4.59
C GLN A 21 2.37 -8.22 -3.33
N PRO A 22 2.99 -9.43 -3.39
CA PRO A 22 3.69 -9.99 -2.22
C PRO A 22 4.88 -9.15 -1.75
N GLU A 23 5.67 -8.59 -2.66
CA GLU A 23 6.84 -7.76 -2.30
C GLU A 23 6.39 -6.47 -1.61
N PHE A 24 5.41 -5.77 -2.16
CA PHE A 24 4.84 -4.56 -1.55
C PHE A 24 4.22 -4.87 -0.19
N ALA A 25 3.46 -5.97 -0.10
CA ALA A 25 2.84 -6.43 1.13
C ALA A 25 3.87 -6.70 2.24
N ALA A 26 4.93 -7.45 1.93
CA ALA A 26 5.99 -7.79 2.88
C ALA A 26 6.78 -6.55 3.33
N ARG A 27 7.12 -5.68 2.38
CA ARG A 27 7.91 -4.47 2.59
C ARG A 27 7.19 -3.44 3.46
N PHE A 28 5.91 -3.20 3.22
CA PHE A 28 5.12 -2.18 3.92
C PHE A 28 4.17 -2.75 4.97
N LYS A 29 4.40 -3.99 5.42
CA LYS A 29 3.70 -4.66 6.53
C LYS A 29 2.18 -4.65 6.36
N MET A 30 1.69 -5.12 5.22
CA MET A 30 0.26 -5.31 4.98
C MET A 30 -0.04 -6.73 4.49
N PRO A 31 -1.19 -7.32 4.85
CA PRO A 31 -1.57 -8.62 4.30
C PRO A 31 -1.79 -8.55 2.79
N VAL A 32 -1.18 -9.48 2.03
CA VAL A 32 -1.29 -9.50 0.56
C VAL A 32 -2.73 -9.68 0.08
N GLY A 33 -3.56 -10.42 0.83
CA GLY A 33 -5.00 -10.58 0.54
C GLY A 33 -5.75 -9.25 0.64
N THR A 34 -5.50 -8.49 1.71
CA THR A 34 -6.08 -7.16 1.92
C THR A 34 -5.66 -6.18 0.83
N LEU A 35 -4.37 -6.14 0.48
CA LEU A 35 -3.88 -5.31 -0.63
C LEU A 35 -4.57 -5.67 -1.95
N ARG A 36 -4.73 -6.97 -2.22
CA ARG A 36 -5.41 -7.45 -3.43
C ARG A 36 -6.88 -7.04 -3.47
N ASP A 37 -7.60 -7.19 -2.37
CA ASP A 37 -9.01 -6.80 -2.27
C ASP A 37 -9.20 -5.30 -2.50
N TRP A 38 -8.26 -4.47 -2.01
CA TRP A 38 -8.26 -3.04 -2.26
C TRP A 38 -7.94 -2.69 -3.71
N GLU A 39 -6.90 -3.29 -4.31
CA GLU A 39 -6.53 -3.04 -5.71
C GLU A 39 -7.60 -3.48 -6.71
N GLN A 40 -8.44 -4.45 -6.33
CA GLN A 40 -9.55 -4.98 -7.14
C GLN A 40 -10.90 -4.31 -6.82
N ALA A 41 -10.93 -3.30 -5.94
CA ALA A 41 -12.15 -2.65 -5.49
C ALA A 41 -13.21 -3.61 -4.90
N ARG A 42 -12.78 -4.75 -4.31
CA ARG A 42 -13.66 -5.68 -3.60
C ARG A 42 -14.05 -5.16 -2.23
N VAL A 43 -13.13 -4.45 -1.58
CA VAL A 43 -13.31 -3.82 -0.26
C VAL A 43 -12.87 -2.36 -0.35
N MET A 44 -13.62 -1.46 0.29
CA MET A 44 -13.21 -0.06 0.41
C MET A 44 -12.06 0.03 1.44
N PRO A 45 -10.87 0.53 1.05
CA PRO A 45 -9.80 0.76 2.00
C PRO A 45 -10.20 1.87 2.99
N PRO A 46 -9.96 1.68 4.30
CA PRO A 46 -10.21 2.70 5.31
C PRO A 46 -9.29 3.92 5.09
N ASP A 47 -9.67 5.08 5.62
CA ASP A 47 -8.94 6.33 5.36
C ASP A 47 -7.49 6.30 5.86
N PHE A 48 -7.20 5.60 6.97
CA PHE A 48 -5.83 5.45 7.46
C PHE A 48 -4.95 4.68 6.47
N ALA A 49 -5.50 3.70 5.73
CA ALA A 49 -4.77 2.96 4.72
C ALA A 49 -4.42 3.87 3.54
N ILE A 50 -5.34 4.75 3.15
CA ILE A 50 -5.10 5.76 2.11
C ILE A 50 -4.05 6.78 2.56
N ALA A 51 -4.10 7.24 3.81
CA ALA A 51 -3.09 8.12 4.38
C ALA A 51 -1.71 7.45 4.37
N TYR A 52 -1.61 6.20 4.83
CA TYR A 52 -0.37 5.43 4.83
C TYR A 52 0.19 5.22 3.42
N LEU A 53 -0.66 4.85 2.45
CA LEU A 53 -0.24 4.68 1.05
C LEU A 53 0.20 5.99 0.38
N ARG A 54 -0.36 7.13 0.79
CA ARG A 54 0.12 8.46 0.36
C ARG A 54 1.49 8.79 0.92
N VAL A 55 1.81 8.34 2.14
CA VAL A 55 3.15 8.49 2.71
C VAL A 55 4.13 7.60 1.96
N ILE A 56 3.81 6.32 1.76
CA ILE A 56 4.63 5.38 0.97
C ILE A 56 4.89 5.94 -0.44
N ALA A 57 3.87 6.49 -1.11
CA ALA A 57 4.01 7.02 -2.46
C ALA A 57 4.99 8.20 -2.57
N ARG A 58 5.24 8.94 -1.48
CA ARG A 58 6.14 10.10 -1.44
C ARG A 58 7.50 9.78 -0.84
N HIS A 59 7.54 8.92 0.17
CA HIS A 59 8.72 8.64 0.97
C HIS A 59 8.84 7.13 1.26
N PRO A 60 8.97 6.28 0.22
CA PRO A 60 9.04 4.84 0.40
C PRO A 60 10.22 4.43 1.28
N ASP A 61 11.41 5.00 1.04
CA ASP A 61 12.65 4.66 1.76
C ASP A 61 12.56 5.00 3.26
N MET A 62 11.93 6.13 3.60
CA MET A 62 11.71 6.52 5.01
C MET A 62 10.77 5.54 5.71
N VAL A 63 9.69 5.12 5.04
CA VAL A 63 8.77 4.12 5.61
C VAL A 63 9.49 2.79 5.81
N GLU A 64 10.28 2.35 4.82
CA GLU A 64 11.11 1.14 4.93
C GLU A 64 12.08 1.21 6.11
N GLU A 65 12.77 2.35 6.26
CA GLU A 65 13.70 2.59 7.37
C GLU A 65 13.01 2.52 8.73
N VAL A 66 11.86 3.18 8.88
CA VAL A 66 11.08 3.18 10.14
C VAL A 66 10.61 1.77 10.48
N LEU A 67 10.09 1.02 9.49
CA LEU A 67 9.60 -0.34 9.70
C LEU A 67 10.71 -1.34 9.99
N ALA A 68 11.93 -1.13 9.48
CA ALA A 68 13.09 -1.94 9.80
C ALA A 68 13.51 -1.74 11.27
N ARG A 69 13.54 -0.47 11.73
CA ARG A 69 13.90 -0.09 13.11
C ARG A 69 12.85 -0.50 14.15
N ALA A 70 11.58 -0.58 13.76
CA ALA A 70 10.46 -0.94 14.65
C ALA A 70 10.38 -2.44 14.99
N THR A 71 11.37 -3.24 14.57
CA THR A 71 11.49 -4.66 14.95
C THR A 71 12.06 -4.77 16.37
N VAL A 72 11.19 -4.64 17.38
CA VAL A 72 11.43 -4.97 18.80
C VAL A 72 10.35 -5.93 19.26
#